data_AF-A0A351Y4H1-F1
#
_entry.id   AF-A0A351Y4H1-F1
#
_cell.length_a   1.000
_cell.length_b   1.000
_cell.length_c   1.000
_cell.angle_alpha   90.00
_cell.angle_beta   90.00
_cell.angle_gamma   90.00
#
_symmetry.space_group_name_H-M   'P 1'
#
loop_
_entity.id
_entity.type
_entity.pdbx_description
1 polymer ?
#
loop_
_entity_poly.entity_id
_entity_poly.type
_entity_poly.pdbx_seq_one_letter_code
_entity_poly.pdbx_strand_id
1 'polypeptide(L)' 'MSSHFIPKGKLVVSTKYTTFEDEKLVSEGYVDYQNLPIVVLVDGLTASAGEIIALALQEQVGAQLVGTQTF' A
#
# COMPACT_ATOMS: atom_id res chain seq x y z
N MET A 1 -8.67 1.62 -3.03
CA MET A 1 -8.52 1.35 -1.58
C MET A 1 -7.39 2.15 -0.94
N SER A 2 -6.13 2.01 -1.38
CA SER A 2 -5.01 2.76 -0.78
C SER A 2 -5.18 4.28 -0.79
N SER A 3 -5.89 4.82 -1.80
CA SER A 3 -6.20 6.25 -1.92
C SER A 3 -7.03 6.85 -0.79
N HIS A 4 -7.74 6.05 0.02
CA HIS A 4 -8.50 6.55 1.19
C HIS A 4 -7.60 6.86 2.38
N PHE A 5 -6.39 6.31 2.41
CA PHE A 5 -5.47 6.43 3.53
C PHE A 5 -4.26 7.31 3.14
N ILE A 6 -3.75 7.12 1.92
CA ILE A 6 -2.51 7.71 1.46
C ILE A 6 -2.78 9.08 0.80
N PRO A 7 -2.03 10.15 1.13
CA PRO A 7 -2.16 11.46 0.47
C PRO A 7 -1.99 11.39 -1.05
N LYS A 8 -2.62 12.35 -1.76
CA LYS A 8 -2.57 12.44 -3.22
C LYS A 8 -1.13 12.51 -3.74
N GLY A 9 -0.85 11.79 -4.81
CA GLY A 9 0.43 11.82 -5.53
C GLY A 9 1.54 10.96 -4.92
N LYS A 10 1.29 10.26 -3.81
CA LYS A 10 2.22 9.27 -3.27
C LYS A 10 2.15 7.97 -4.07
N LEU A 11 3.29 7.32 -4.24
CA LEU A 11 3.40 6.04 -4.94
C LEU A 11 2.68 4.94 -4.12
N VAL A 12 1.88 4.12 -4.79
CA VAL A 12 1.24 2.94 -4.21
C VAL A 12 1.94 1.68 -4.70
N VAL A 13 2.21 1.58 -6.00
CA VAL A 13 2.96 0.46 -6.58
C VAL A 13 3.67 0.91 -7.85
N SER A 14 4.82 0.31 -8.10
CA SER A 14 5.54 0.43 -9.37
C SER A 14 5.67 -0.96 -9.97
N THR A 15 5.12 -1.14 -11.17
CA THR A 15 5.25 -2.39 -11.93
C THR A 15 6.37 -2.22 -12.94
N LYS A 16 7.35 -3.12 -12.89
CA LYS A 16 8.49 -3.13 -13.79
C LYS A 16 8.27 -4.18 -14.87
N TYR A 17 8.37 -3.78 -16.14
CA TYR A 17 8.24 -4.69 -17.28
C TYR A 17 9.58 -4.86 -17.99
N THR A 18 9.79 -6.00 -18.65
CA THR A 18 11.02 -6.24 -19.43
C THR A 18 10.96 -5.60 -20.82
N THR A 19 9.75 -5.43 -21.36
CA THR A 19 9.52 -5.03 -22.76
C THR A 19 8.70 -3.75 -22.89
N PHE A 20 7.99 -3.37 -21.83
CA PHE A 20 7.15 -2.17 -21.79
C PHE A 20 7.74 -1.14 -20.83
N GLU A 21 7.24 0.10 -20.92
CA GLU A 21 7.58 1.12 -19.93
C GLU A 21 7.04 0.75 -18.55
N ASP A 22 7.79 1.14 -17.52
CA ASP A 22 7.39 0.94 -16.13
C ASP A 22 6.10 1.69 -15.82
N GLU A 23 5.18 1.01 -15.15
CA GLU A 23 3.89 1.58 -14.75
C GLU A 23 3.94 1.98 -13.28
N LYS A 24 3.48 3.20 -12.98
CA LYS A 24 3.37 3.70 -11.61
C LYS A 24 1.92 4.03 -11.30
N LEU A 25 1.41 3.41 -10.25
CA LEU A 25 0.12 3.74 -9.68
C LEU A 25 0.33 4.64 -8.46
N VAL A 26 -0.31 5.80 -8.49
CA VAL A 26 -0.23 6.81 -7.43
C VAL A 26 -1.59 6.99 -6.76
N SER A 27 -1.57 7.38 -5.49
CA SER A 27 -2.78 7.68 -4.73
C SER A 27 -3.52 8.88 -5.31
N GLU A 28 -4.82 8.75 -5.45
CA GLU A 28 -5.72 9.87 -5.80
C GLU A 28 -5.99 10.79 -4.59
N GLY A 29 -5.70 10.30 -3.38
CA GLY A 29 -5.78 11.03 -2.12
C GLY A 29 -7.18 11.49 -1.77
N TYR A 30 -8.07 10.55 -1.48
CA TYR A 30 -9.38 10.83 -0.88
C TYR A 30 -9.25 11.20 0.60
N VAL A 31 -8.18 10.73 1.26
CA VAL A 31 -7.72 11.22 2.58
C VAL A 31 -8.72 11.03 3.74
N ASP A 32 -9.70 10.14 3.60
CA ASP A 32 -10.77 9.95 4.58
C ASP A 32 -10.27 9.56 5.98
N TYR A 33 -9.05 8.99 6.09
CA TYR A 33 -8.53 8.39 7.32
C TYR A 33 -7.11 8.83 7.71
N GLN A 34 -6.61 9.94 7.17
CA GLN A 34 -5.18 10.31 7.27
C GLN A 34 -4.68 10.61 8.70
N ASN A 35 -5.57 10.84 9.66
CA ASN A 35 -5.22 11.13 11.06
C ASN A 35 -5.61 10.03 12.05
N LEU A 36 -6.05 8.86 11.55
CA LEU A 36 -6.36 7.74 12.42
C LEU A 36 -5.12 6.87 12.62
N PRO A 37 -4.92 6.28 13.82
CA PRO A 37 -3.92 5.23 13.98
C PRO A 37 -4.35 4.02 13.14
N ILE A 38 -3.48 3.59 12.22
CA ILE A 38 -3.75 2.47 11.31
C ILE A 38 -2.84 1.30 11.68
N VAL A 39 -3.44 0.12 11.83
CA VAL A 39 -2.76 -1.16 11.95
C VAL A 39 -3.24 -2.06 10.83
N VAL A 40 -2.31 -2.75 10.17
CA VAL A 40 -2.60 -3.72 9.12
C VAL A 40 -2.25 -5.12 9.64
N LEU A 41 -3.27 -5.95 9.78
CA LEU A 41 -3.12 -7.36 10.15
C LEU A 41 -2.85 -8.18 8.89
N VAL A 42 -1.72 -8.87 8.83
CA VAL A 42 -1.33 -9.75 7.73
C VAL A 42 -1.08 -11.17 8.22
N ASP A 43 -1.27 -12.14 7.34
CA ASP A 43 -0.97 -13.54 7.61
C ASP A 43 -0.16 -14.16 6.47
N GLY A 44 0.26 -15.42 6.67
CA GLY A 44 1.02 -16.17 5.67
C GLY A 44 0.22 -16.54 4.43
N LEU A 45 -1.05 -16.11 4.28
CA LEU A 45 -1.84 -16.26 3.06
C LEU A 45 -2.07 -14.91 2.36
N THR A 46 -1.61 -13.82 2.94
CA THR A 46 -1.65 -12.49 2.35
C THR A 46 -0.65 -12.44 1.19
N ALA A 47 -1.16 -12.25 -0.02
CA ALA A 47 -0.35 -12.27 -1.24
C ALA A 47 -0.83 -11.21 -2.25
N SER A 48 0.04 -10.82 -3.18
CA SER A 48 -0.30 -9.98 -4.34
C SER A 48 -0.87 -8.61 -3.90
N ALA A 49 -2.11 -8.30 -4.25
CA ALA A 49 -2.74 -7.02 -3.93
C ALA A 49 -2.75 -6.71 -2.42
N GLY A 50 -2.82 -7.73 -1.56
CA GLY A 50 -2.78 -7.57 -0.10
C GLY A 50 -1.45 -7.01 0.39
N GLU A 51 -0.34 -7.52 -0.15
CA GLU A 51 1.01 -7.09 0.22
C GLU A 51 1.32 -5.69 -0.32
N ILE A 52 0.86 -5.39 -1.53
CA ILE A 52 1.00 -4.06 -2.13
C ILE A 52 0.33 -3.00 -1.24
N ILE A 53 -0.88 -3.26 -0.75
CA ILE A 53 -1.60 -2.32 0.12
C ILE A 53 -0.92 -2.23 1.49
N ALA A 54 -0.53 -3.37 2.08
CA ALA A 54 0.13 -3.43 3.37
C ALA A 54 1.44 -2.62 3.39
N LEU A 55 2.28 -2.80 2.36
CA LEU A 55 3.54 -2.07 2.21
C LEU A 55 3.29 -0.58 1.93
N ALA A 56 2.37 -0.24 1.03
CA ALA A 56 2.05 1.16 0.73
C ALA A 56 1.55 1.93 1.97
N LEU A 57 0.78 1.28 2.84
CA LEU A 57 0.32 1.88 4.10
C LEU A 57 1.45 2.02 5.12
N GLN A 58 2.31 1.00 5.24
CA GLN A 58 3.49 1.06 6.11
C GLN A 58 4.42 2.22 5.71
N GLU A 59 4.76 2.32 4.42
CA GLU A 59 5.72 3.30 3.91
C GLU A 59 5.18 4.74 3.89
N GLN A 60 3.93 4.92 3.46
CA GLN A 60 3.42 6.27 3.17
C GLN A 60 2.73 6.94 4.36
N VAL A 61 2.14 6.15 5.28
CA VAL A 61 1.39 6.68 6.43
C VAL A 61 1.83 6.09 7.76
N GLY A 62 2.90 5.29 7.78
CA GLY A 62 3.48 4.76 9.01
C GLY A 62 2.62 3.69 9.70
N ALA A 63 1.77 2.99 8.94
CA ALA A 63 0.92 1.95 9.52
C ALA A 63 1.76 0.78 10.07
N GLN A 64 1.40 0.29 11.26
CA GLN A 64 2.07 -0.86 11.85
C GLN A 64 1.58 -2.16 11.21
N LEU A 65 2.49 -2.98 10.69
CA LEU A 65 2.20 -4.35 10.28
C LEU A 65 2.26 -5.28 11.49
N VAL A 66 1.21 -6.09 11.66
CA VAL A 66 1.08 -7.07 12.75
C VAL A 66 0.69 -8.41 12.15
N GLY A 67 1.27 -9.51 12.64
CA GLY A 67 0.93 -10.87 12.21
C GLY A 67 2.16 -11.68 11.79
N THR A 68 2.03 -12.50 10.75
CA THR A 68 3.12 -13.35 10.25
C THR A 68 3.67 -12.85 8.93
N GLN A 69 4.91 -13.20 8.61
CA GLN A 69 5.52 -12.86 7.32
C GLN A 69 4.62 -13.35 6.16
N THR A 70 4.36 -12.43 5.23
CA THR A 70 3.61 -12.68 3.99
C THR A 70 4.50 -13.40 2.96
N PHE A 71 3.92 -13.80 1.83
CA PHE A 71 4.52 -14.75 0.88
C PHE A 71 5.75 -14.24 0.10
#